data_AF-A0A518DRE6-F1
#
_entry.id   AF-A0A518DRE6-F1
#
_cell.length_a   1.000
_cell.length_b   1.000
_cell.length_c   1.000
_cell.angle_alpha   90.00
_cell.angle_beta   90.00
_cell.angle_gamma   90.00
#
_symmetry.space_group_name_H-M   'P 1'
#
loop_
_entity.id
_entity.type
_entity.pdbx_description
1 polymer ?
#
loop_
_entity_poly.entity_id
_entity_poly.type
_entity_poly.pdbx_seq_one_letter_code
_entity_poly.pdbx_strand_id
1 'polypeptide(L)'
;MSLQNDRQACGADQELQRRVSNFLAERLRPGLNRLQVDVSNGVVTIEGRLTSFYEKQLALNCCQRVAGVVQLVDQLEVAVA
;
A
#
# COMPACT_ATOMS: atom_id res chain seq x y z
N MET A 1 -34.27 -9.85 -4.71
CA MET A 1 -32.95 -9.39 -5.20
C MET A 1 -31.94 -9.74 -4.14
N SER A 2 -30.92 -10.52 -4.52
CA SER A 2 -30.05 -11.26 -3.61
C SER A 2 -29.29 -10.36 -2.65
N LEU A 3 -29.28 -10.77 -1.38
CA LEU A 3 -28.45 -10.24 -0.32
C LEU A 3 -26.98 -10.60 -0.60
N GLN A 4 -26.15 -9.61 -0.90
CA GLN A 4 -24.70 -9.60 -0.67
C GLN A 4 -24.33 -8.10 -0.62
N ASN A 5 -23.88 -7.51 0.47
CA ASN A 5 -22.67 -7.90 1.18
C ASN A 5 -22.51 -6.99 2.43
N ASP A 6 -23.00 -7.43 3.59
CA ASP A 6 -22.62 -6.95 4.93
C ASP A 6 -21.12 -7.18 5.19
N ARG A 7 -20.20 -6.55 4.43
CA ARG A 7 -18.73 -6.57 4.66
C ARG A 7 -17.98 -5.39 4.04
N GLN A 8 -18.58 -4.20 3.96
CA GLN A 8 -17.86 -3.05 3.41
C GLN A 8 -16.98 -2.41 4.49
N ALA A 9 -15.67 -2.63 4.42
CA ALA A 9 -14.79 -1.46 4.47
C ALA A 9 -15.19 -0.61 3.27
N CYS A 10 -15.98 0.43 3.52
CA CYS A 10 -16.60 1.32 2.53
C CYS A 10 -15.61 1.67 1.41
N GLY A 11 -16.06 1.72 0.15
CA GLY A 11 -15.22 1.81 -1.06
C GLY A 11 -14.17 2.94 -1.11
N ALA A 12 -14.12 3.85 -0.14
CA ALA A 12 -13.02 4.78 0.07
C ALA A 12 -11.68 4.07 0.34
N ASP A 13 -11.65 3.06 1.21
CA ASP A 13 -10.41 2.32 1.52
C ASP A 13 -9.95 1.50 0.32
N GLN A 14 -10.90 0.87 -0.38
CA GLN A 14 -10.61 0.06 -1.56
C GLN A 14 -10.11 0.91 -2.74
N GLU A 15 -10.66 2.11 -2.93
CA GLU A 15 -10.15 3.09 -3.89
C GLU A 15 -8.77 3.60 -3.48
N LEU A 16 -8.56 3.87 -2.20
CA LEU A 16 -7.25 4.27 -1.67
C LEU A 16 -6.21 3.19 -1.93
N GLN A 17 -6.53 1.93 -1.64
CA GLN A 17 -5.68 0.78 -1.91
C GLN A 17 -5.35 0.64 -3.40
N ARG A 18 -6.34 0.83 -4.30
CA ARG A 18 -6.11 0.80 -5.76
C ARG A 18 -5.19 1.92 -6.22
N ARG A 19 -5.38 3.14 -5.72
CA ARG A 19 -4.49 4.26 -6.06
C ARG A 19 -3.08 4.01 -5.58
N VAL A 20 -2.93 3.58 -4.33
CA VAL A 20 -1.62 3.25 -3.73
C VAL A 20 -0.95 2.12 -4.50
N SER A 21 -1.65 1.01 -4.79
CA SER A 21 -1.07 -0.14 -5.51
C SER A 21 -0.69 0.20 -6.94
N ASN A 22 -1.48 1.00 -7.65
CA ASN A 22 -1.13 1.46 -9.00
C ASN A 22 0.09 2.40 -8.99
N PHE A 23 0.14 3.35 -8.04
CA PHE A 23 1.28 4.27 -7.89
C PHE A 23 2.57 3.54 -7.52
N LEU A 24 2.46 2.52 -6.66
CA LEU A 24 3.56 1.64 -6.32
C LEU A 24 3.99 0.84 -7.54
N ALA A 25 3.08 0.22 -8.30
CA ALA A 25 3.40 -0.56 -9.49
C ALA A 25 4.09 0.24 -10.60
N GLU A 26 3.75 1.53 -10.76
CA GLU A 26 4.42 2.42 -11.71
C GLU A 26 5.86 2.76 -11.31
N ARG A 27 6.14 2.86 -10.00
CA ARG A 27 7.41 3.38 -9.48
C ARG A 27 8.37 2.30 -8.99
N LEU A 28 7.86 1.30 -8.30
CA LEU A 28 8.60 0.11 -7.90
C LEU A 28 8.34 -0.94 -8.98
N ARG A 29 9.38 -1.23 -9.78
CA ARG A 29 9.43 -2.36 -10.73
C ARG A 29 9.05 -3.69 -10.04
N PRO A 30 8.83 -4.81 -10.79
CA PRO A 30 8.25 -6.09 -10.30
C PRO A 30 8.83 -6.80 -9.05
N GLY A 31 9.69 -6.17 -8.24
CA GLY A 31 9.97 -6.59 -6.85
C GLY A 31 8.76 -6.52 -5.92
N LEU A 32 7.70 -5.77 -6.28
CA LEU A 32 6.42 -5.71 -5.58
C LEU A 32 5.63 -7.02 -5.56
N ASN A 33 5.97 -8.03 -6.38
CA ASN A 33 5.20 -9.28 -6.41
C ASN A 33 5.30 -10.08 -5.08
N ARG A 34 6.13 -9.63 -4.13
CA ARG A 34 6.21 -10.17 -2.75
C ARG A 34 5.85 -9.15 -1.67
N LEU A 35 5.38 -7.96 -2.05
CA LEU A 35 4.97 -6.93 -1.12
C LEU A 35 3.46 -7.01 -0.93
N GLN A 36 3.01 -7.15 0.32
CA GLN A 36 1.59 -7.01 0.63
C GLN A 36 1.30 -5.57 1.05
N VAL A 37 0.17 -5.06 0.58
CA VAL A 37 -0.31 -3.70 0.89
C VAL A 37 -1.74 -3.84 1.38
N ASP A 38 -1.95 -3.52 2.66
CA ASP A 38 -3.26 -3.46 3.30
C ASP A 38 -3.65 -2.01 3.54
N VAL A 39 -4.94 -1.71 3.38
CA VAL A 39 -5.48 -0.37 3.67
C VAL A 39 -6.74 -0.53 4.48
N SER A 40 -6.75 0.07 5.66
CA SER A 40 -7.82 -0.04 6.63
C SER A 40 -8.10 1.32 7.26
N ASN A 41 -9.26 1.91 6.96
CA ASN A 41 -9.74 3.19 7.49
C ASN A 41 -8.71 4.33 7.36
N GLY A 42 -8.09 4.47 6.17
CA GLY A 42 -7.02 5.45 5.90
C GLY A 42 -5.64 5.10 6.49
N VAL A 43 -5.50 3.95 7.16
CA VAL A 43 -4.21 3.41 7.58
C VAL A 43 -3.67 2.51 6.48
N VAL A 44 -2.52 2.86 5.91
CA VAL A 44 -1.85 2.06 4.89
C VAL A 44 -0.74 1.26 5.55
N THR A 45 -0.74 -0.05 5.38
CA THR A 45 0.28 -0.97 5.88
C THR A 45 0.97 -1.63 4.71
N ILE A 46 2.29 -1.53 4.65
CA ILE A 46 3.09 -2.14 3.60
C ILE A 46 4.09 -3.09 4.24
N GLU A 47 4.07 -4.34 3.80
CA GLU A 47 4.88 -5.41 4.34
C GLU A 47 5.60 -6.20 3.24
N GLY A 48 6.80 -6.68 3.57
CA GLY A 48 7.61 -7.55 2.74
C GLY A 48 9.03 -7.04 2.54
N ARG A 49 9.76 -7.61 1.58
CA ARG A 49 11.22 -7.44 1.49
C ARG A 49 11.62 -6.60 0.28
N LEU A 50 12.36 -5.52 0.54
CA LEU A 50 12.93 -4.64 -0.46
C LEU A 50 14.44 -4.84 -0.56
N THR A 51 15.00 -4.58 -1.75
CA THR A 51 16.44 -4.71 -2.00
C THR A 51 17.18 -3.37 -1.86
N SER A 52 16.45 -2.26 -1.71
CA SER A 52 17.06 -0.94 -1.55
C SER A 52 16.30 -0.02 -0.61
N PHE A 53 17.05 0.76 0.20
CA PHE A 53 16.48 1.78 1.09
C PHE A 53 15.76 2.89 0.31
N TYR A 54 16.22 3.16 -0.93
CA TYR A 54 15.57 4.10 -1.84
C TYR A 54 14.12 3.70 -2.16
N GLU A 55 13.86 2.40 -2.40
CA GLU A 55 12.51 1.90 -2.67
C GLU A 55 11.60 2.08 -1.45
N LYS A 56 12.13 1.83 -0.24
CA LYS A 56 11.40 2.07 1.02
C LYS A 56 11.02 3.53 1.15
N GLN A 57 11.97 4.44 0.96
CA GLN A 57 11.71 5.89 1.00
C GLN A 57 10.69 6.31 -0.06
N LEU A 58 10.78 5.75 -1.27
CA LEU A 58 9.85 6.05 -2.35
C LEU A 58 8.43 5.59 -2.00
N ALA A 59 8.27 4.36 -1.50
CA ALA A 59 6.98 3.83 -1.04
C ALA A 59 6.37 4.71 0.06
N LEU A 60 7.20 5.08 1.05
CA LEU A 60 6.79 5.97 2.14
C LEU A 60 6.29 7.32 1.62
N ASN A 61 7.07 7.93 0.73
CA ASN A 61 6.75 9.24 0.16
C ASN A 61 5.53 9.18 -0.77
N CYS A 62 5.37 8.10 -1.53
CA CYS A 62 4.18 7.85 -2.35
C CYS A 62 2.93 7.78 -1.49
N CYS A 63 2.94 6.98 -0.43
CA CYS A 63 1.77 6.82 0.42
C CYS A 63 1.41 8.12 1.15
N GLN A 64 2.41 8.86 1.66
CA GLN A 64 2.17 10.18 2.25
C GLN A 64 1.58 11.19 1.25
N ARG A 65 1.83 11.03 -0.04
CA ARG A 65 1.26 11.89 -1.08
C ARG A 65 -0.17 11.53 -1.47
N VAL A 66 -0.68 10.36 -1.11
CA VAL A 66 -2.05 9.97 -1.46
C VAL A 66 -3.04 10.64 -0.50
N ALA A 67 -3.95 11.43 -1.06
CA ALA A 67 -5.02 12.06 -0.30
C ALA A 67 -5.94 10.99 0.32
N GLY A 68 -6.09 11.02 1.64
CA GLY A 68 -6.86 10.03 2.41
C GLY A 68 -6.01 9.12 3.30
N VAL A 69 -4.68 9.19 3.21
CA VAL A 69 -3.79 8.49 4.14
C VAL A 69 -3.73 9.27 5.46
N VAL A 70 -4.22 8.62 6.52
CA VAL A 70 -4.19 9.12 7.89
C VAL A 70 -2.91 8.65 8.58
N GLN A 71 -2.51 7.39 8.34
CA GLN A 71 -1.33 6.80 8.94
C GLN A 71 -0.68 5.82 7.97
N LEU A 72 0.64 5.72 8.04
CA LEU A 72 1.43 4.79 7.24
C LEU A 72 2.27 3.91 8.16
N VAL A 73 2.15 2.59 7.98
CA VAL A 73 2.88 1.58 8.74
C VAL A 73 3.84 0.88 7.78
N ASP A 74 5.14 1.06 8.00
CA ASP A 74 6.16 0.33 7.26
C ASP A 74 6.61 -0.93 8.01
N GLN A 75 6.31 -2.09 7.42
CA GLN A 75 6.85 -3.39 7.82
C GLN A 75 7.77 -3.93 6.72
N LEU A 76 8.51 -3.02 6.10
CA LEU A 76 9.41 -3.29 5.00
C LEU A 76 10.78 -3.66 5.53
N GLU A 77 11.24 -4.87 5.20
CA GLU A 77 12.58 -5.33 5.50
C GLU A 77 13.50 -5.01 4.33
N VAL A 78 14.45 -4.09 4.56
CA VAL A 78 15.46 -3.73 3.55
C VAL A 78 16.67 -4.62 3.76
N ALA A 79 16.86 -5.58 2.87
CA ALA A 79 18.10 -6.33 2.81
C ALA A 79 19.14 -5.46 2.10
N VAL A 80 19.94 -4.73 2.89
CA VAL A 80 21.15 -4.08 2.35
C VAL A 80 22.09 -5.19 1.91
N ALA A 81 22.34 -5.30 0.61
CA ALA A 81 23.40 -6.12 0.05
C ALA A 81 24.69 -5.29 -0.02
#